data_AF-A0A5C3NDX5-F1
#
_entry.id   AF-A0A5C3NDX5-F1
#
_cell.length_a   1.000
_cell.length_b   1.000
_cell.length_c   1.000
_cell.angle_alpha   90.00
_cell.angle_beta   90.00
_cell.angle_gamma   90.00
#
_symmetry.space_group_name_H-M   'P 1'
#
loop_
_entity.id
_entity.type
_entity.pdbx_description
1 polymer ?
#
loop_
_entity_poly.entity_id
_entity_poly.type
_entity_poly.pdbx_seq_one_letter_code
_entity_poly.pdbx_strand_id
1 'polypeptide(L)'
;MPLLVGLLDASAVRSGLEVAIPLHEDNLVGAVTNGQIDLEELAAKRNAGGGLLDSIANMANSILGAGNARLPYAMRQAGLITGVILLVALCAVTDWTIRLIVINAKMSGATSYIDIMNRCFGSSGRAAVSFFQFAFAFGGMCAFGIIIGDTIPHVIRSVFPSLSTIPVISLLTNRQFVIALCTLCVSYPLSLYRDIHKLARASGLALLGMLVIVASVMIKAPEVAPELKGDPDQRFTIIGPGVFQAVGVISFAFVCHHNSLLIYGSLRTPTLDRFSLVTHISTLLSLVCCCTLAISAYLQFTDKTQGNILNNFSGSDSLINLARFCFGLNMFTTLPLELFVCRETVEQYFFSHEPFNLQRHVLFTTSIIVASMFIALITCDLGVMLEITGGVSATALAYIFPAACYLKLTDAQVPWYSRKKLPAFICAAFGATVLCMSLFLALGKAWTPEGGAKICM
;
A
#
# COMPACT_ATOMS: atom_id res chain seq x y z
N MET A 1 6.31 -3.22 24.14
CA MET A 1 5.06 -3.61 24.86
C MET A 1 4.89 -2.58 25.96
N PRO A 2 3.95 -1.61 25.91
CA PRO A 2 2.51 -1.77 25.66
C PRO A 2 1.89 -0.80 24.62
N LEU A 3 2.64 0.07 23.95
CA LEU A 3 2.10 1.29 23.32
C LEU A 3 1.14 1.12 22.13
N LEU A 4 1.28 0.09 21.28
CA LEU A 4 0.35 -0.08 20.14
C LEU A 4 -0.92 -0.90 20.43
N VAL A 5 -0.87 -1.87 21.36
CA VAL A 5 -2.10 -2.43 21.97
C VAL A 5 -2.80 -1.33 22.76
N GLY A 6 -2.03 -0.45 23.42
CA GLY A 6 -2.51 0.79 24.00
C GLY A 6 -3.09 1.82 23.02
N LEU A 7 -2.92 1.67 21.70
CA LEU A 7 -3.53 2.56 20.69
C LEU A 7 -4.80 1.98 20.08
N LEU A 8 -4.90 0.65 19.96
CA LEU A 8 -6.18 -0.02 19.75
C LEU A 8 -7.07 0.12 20.99
N ASP A 9 -6.51 -0.03 22.19
CA ASP A 9 -7.16 0.30 23.46
C ASP A 9 -7.38 1.81 23.60
N ALA A 10 -6.48 2.71 23.17
CA ALA A 10 -6.78 4.15 23.23
C ALA A 10 -7.80 4.59 22.18
N SER A 11 -7.93 3.91 21.04
CA SER A 11 -9.02 4.12 20.08
C SER A 11 -10.35 3.62 20.64
N ALA A 12 -10.35 2.46 21.31
CA ALA A 12 -11.53 1.91 21.97
C ALA A 12 -11.92 2.72 23.24
N VAL A 13 -10.94 3.19 24.03
CA VAL A 13 -11.12 3.97 25.26
C VAL A 13 -11.40 5.46 24.96
N ARG A 14 -10.84 6.06 23.90
CA ARG A 14 -11.24 7.41 23.44
C ARG A 14 -12.69 7.44 22.95
N SER A 15 -13.22 6.33 22.42
CA SER A 15 -14.64 6.24 22.07
C SER A 15 -15.56 6.15 23.30
N GLY A 16 -15.03 5.72 24.46
CA GLY A 16 -15.71 5.83 25.75
C GLY A 16 -15.90 7.26 26.25
N LEU A 17 -15.12 8.22 25.74
CA LEU A 17 -15.29 9.66 26.02
C LEU A 17 -16.38 10.33 25.17
N GLU A 18 -16.83 9.70 24.06
CA GLU A 18 -17.98 10.16 23.27
C GLU A 18 -19.32 9.61 23.81
N VAL A 19 -19.29 8.69 24.79
CA VAL A 19 -20.48 8.32 25.58
C VAL A 19 -20.78 9.52 26.49
N ALA A 20 -21.96 10.10 26.32
CA ALA A 20 -22.42 11.25 27.08
C ALA A 20 -22.14 11.07 28.57
N ILE A 21 -21.33 11.97 29.15
CA ILE A 21 -21.19 12.11 30.59
C ILE A 21 -22.59 12.48 31.10
N PRO A 22 -23.26 11.65 31.92
CA PRO A 22 -24.54 12.02 32.48
C PRO A 22 -24.29 13.17 33.47
N LEU A 23 -24.65 14.39 33.07
CA LEU A 23 -24.55 15.60 33.92
C LEU A 23 -25.76 15.76 34.85
N HIS A 24 -26.49 14.69 35.13
CA HIS A 24 -27.65 14.76 36.01
C HIS A 24 -27.79 13.49 36.84
N GLU A 25 -27.41 13.57 38.11
CA GLU A 25 -28.32 13.32 39.22
C GLU A 25 -27.65 13.75 40.53
N ASP A 26 -28.29 14.69 41.21
CA ASP A 26 -27.99 15.07 42.59
C ASP A 26 -28.23 13.87 43.52
N ASN A 27 -27.32 13.69 44.46
CA ASN A 27 -27.33 12.73 45.58
C ASN A 27 -26.83 11.30 45.29
N LEU A 28 -25.54 11.09 45.55
CA LEU A 28 -25.08 9.94 46.36
C LEU A 28 -23.64 10.20 46.84
N VAL A 29 -23.56 10.97 47.92
CA VAL A 29 -22.43 11.01 48.84
C VAL A 29 -22.29 9.60 49.43
N GLY A 30 -21.42 8.75 48.86
CA GLY A 30 -21.17 7.42 49.41
C GLY A 30 -20.47 6.39 48.52
N ALA A 31 -20.35 6.61 47.20
CA ALA A 31 -19.76 5.61 46.29
C ALA A 31 -18.70 6.18 45.31
N VAL A 32 -18.01 7.27 45.69
CA VAL A 32 -16.95 7.88 44.87
C VAL A 32 -15.61 7.79 45.59
N THR A 33 -15.06 6.58 45.68
CA THR A 33 -13.67 6.33 46.10
C THR A 33 -13.12 5.14 45.31
N ASN A 34 -12.91 5.29 43.99
CA ASN A 34 -11.82 4.66 43.21
C ASN A 34 -11.96 4.90 41.71
N GLY A 35 -11.63 6.11 41.26
CA GLY A 35 -11.55 6.41 39.84
C GLY A 35 -11.11 7.84 39.61
N GLN A 36 -9.94 8.24 40.14
CA GLN A 36 -9.33 9.50 39.73
C GLN A 36 -9.07 9.43 38.23
N ILE A 37 -9.82 10.23 37.47
CA ILE A 37 -9.57 10.45 36.05
C ILE A 37 -8.23 11.19 35.96
N ASP A 38 -7.17 10.49 35.54
CA ASP A 38 -5.84 11.06 35.39
C ASP A 38 -5.82 12.04 34.19
N LEU A 39 -5.98 13.32 34.51
CA LEU A 39 -6.00 14.43 33.55
C LEU A 39 -4.65 14.60 32.83
N GLU A 40 -3.54 14.22 33.47
CA GLU A 40 -2.21 14.27 32.86
C GLU A 40 -2.02 13.13 31.88
N GLU A 41 -2.48 11.92 32.20
CA GLU A 41 -2.51 10.80 31.26
C GLU A 41 -3.43 11.11 30.06
N LEU A 42 -4.58 11.74 30.29
CA LEU A 42 -5.47 12.21 29.22
C LEU A 42 -4.84 13.32 28.37
N ALA A 43 -4.14 14.27 28.97
CA ALA A 43 -3.44 15.33 28.26
C ALA A 43 -2.24 14.80 27.46
N ALA A 44 -1.47 13.86 28.03
CA ALA A 44 -0.40 13.15 27.36
C ALA A 44 -0.95 12.32 26.19
N LYS A 45 -2.05 11.60 26.38
CA LYS A 45 -2.77 10.88 25.31
C LYS A 45 -3.29 11.82 24.23
N ARG A 46 -3.77 13.03 24.55
CA ARG A 46 -4.19 14.05 23.57
C ARG A 46 -3.02 14.57 22.73
N ASN A 47 -1.82 14.59 23.30
CA ASN A 47 -0.60 15.08 22.64
C ASN A 47 0.23 13.98 21.96
N ALA A 48 -0.13 12.70 22.12
CA ALA A 48 0.65 11.56 21.63
C ALA A 48 0.54 11.27 20.11
N GLY A 49 -0.31 12.00 19.37
CA GLY A 49 -0.47 11.79 17.92
C GLY A 49 0.54 12.58 17.08
N GLY A 50 0.83 12.07 15.88
CA GLY A 50 1.72 12.67 14.88
C GLY A 50 1.18 14.00 14.33
N GLY A 51 2.10 14.83 13.84
CA GLY A 51 1.75 16.08 13.17
C GLY A 51 1.02 15.86 11.84
N LEU A 52 0.48 16.93 11.28
CA LEU A 52 -0.18 16.90 9.96
C LEU A 52 0.83 16.47 8.87
N LEU A 53 2.04 17.03 8.91
CA LEU A 53 3.12 16.70 7.96
C LEU A 53 3.57 15.24 8.07
N ASP A 54 3.67 14.70 9.29
CA ASP A 54 4.02 13.28 9.50
C ASP A 54 2.94 12.37 8.91
N SER A 55 1.67 12.74 9.07
CA SER A 55 0.53 11.99 8.55
C SER A 55 0.46 12.06 7.02
N ILE A 56 0.76 13.24 6.44
CA ILE A 56 0.92 13.41 4.98
C ILE A 56 2.06 12.54 4.48
N ALA A 57 3.20 12.55 5.17
CA ALA A 57 4.35 11.77 4.77
C ALA A 57 4.08 10.26 4.82
N ASN A 58 3.41 9.79 5.88
CA ASN A 58 3.01 8.39 6.03
C ASN A 58 1.99 7.96 4.97
N MET A 59 0.97 8.78 4.70
CA MET A 59 -0.04 8.49 3.69
C MET A 59 0.58 8.48 2.29
N ALA A 60 1.37 9.49 1.95
CA ALA A 60 2.07 9.56 0.67
C ALA A 60 3.06 8.41 0.51
N ASN A 61 3.78 7.99 1.56
CA ASN A 61 4.65 6.81 1.48
C ASN A 61 3.87 5.51 1.27
N SER A 62 2.68 5.37 1.88
CA SER A 62 1.82 4.21 1.65
C SER A 62 1.29 4.13 0.22
N ILE A 63 1.14 5.27 -0.47
CA ILE A 63 0.78 5.33 -1.89
C ILE A 63 2.04 5.10 -2.75
N LEU A 64 3.14 5.81 -2.45
CA LEU A 64 4.36 5.85 -3.25
C LEU A 64 5.31 4.65 -3.04
N GLY A 65 4.75 3.46 -2.84
CA GLY A 65 5.49 2.22 -2.66
C GLY A 65 5.97 1.59 -3.99
N ALA A 66 5.96 0.26 -4.06
CA ALA A 66 6.41 -0.50 -5.22
C ALA A 66 5.64 -0.23 -6.52
N GLY A 67 4.35 0.13 -6.42
CA GLY A 67 3.49 0.31 -7.58
C GLY A 67 3.98 1.38 -8.56
N ASN A 68 4.68 2.39 -8.06
CA ASN A 68 5.18 3.52 -8.85
C ASN A 68 6.12 3.10 -9.97
N ALA A 69 7.01 2.14 -9.70
CA ALA A 69 8.02 1.70 -10.68
C ALA A 69 7.39 0.99 -11.90
N ARG A 70 6.13 0.56 -11.79
CA ARG A 70 5.36 -0.10 -12.85
C ARG A 70 4.42 0.86 -13.59
N LEU A 71 4.21 2.09 -13.12
CA LEU A 71 3.32 3.05 -13.79
C LEU A 71 3.73 3.36 -15.24
N PRO A 72 5.02 3.48 -15.61
CA PRO A 72 5.41 3.58 -17.01
C PRO A 72 4.93 2.38 -17.85
N TYR A 73 5.00 1.17 -17.29
CA TYR A 73 4.49 -0.03 -17.95
C TYR A 73 2.95 0.01 -18.08
N ALA A 74 2.23 0.56 -17.10
CA ALA A 74 0.79 0.79 -17.24
C ALA A 74 0.48 1.74 -18.41
N MET A 75 1.30 2.77 -18.64
CA MET A 75 1.16 3.66 -19.82
C MET A 75 1.37 2.89 -21.13
N ARG A 76 2.34 1.98 -21.18
CA ARG A 76 2.53 1.08 -22.33
C ARG A 76 1.30 0.22 -22.62
N GLN A 77 0.65 -0.29 -21.58
CA GLN A 77 -0.52 -1.15 -21.75
C GLN A 77 -1.78 -0.36 -22.13
N ALA A 78 -1.98 0.83 -21.57
CA ALA A 78 -3.15 1.66 -21.84
C ALA A 78 -3.02 2.59 -23.05
N GLY A 79 -1.80 2.93 -23.49
CA GLY A 79 -1.53 4.11 -24.30
C GLY A 79 -1.30 5.34 -23.41
N LEU A 80 -0.54 6.34 -23.90
CA LEU A 80 -0.17 7.52 -23.11
C LEU A 80 -1.38 8.33 -22.68
N ILE A 81 -2.28 8.65 -23.63
CA ILE A 81 -3.43 9.54 -23.35
C ILE A 81 -4.40 8.85 -22.39
N THR A 82 -4.83 7.64 -22.72
CA THR A 82 -5.71 6.86 -21.86
C THR A 82 -5.06 6.54 -20.52
N GLY A 83 -3.77 6.22 -20.48
CA GLY A 83 -3.02 5.97 -19.25
C GLY A 83 -2.99 7.18 -18.32
N VAL A 84 -2.73 8.38 -18.82
CA VAL A 84 -2.76 9.63 -18.02
C VAL A 84 -4.17 9.92 -17.52
N ILE A 85 -5.19 9.78 -18.37
CA ILE A 85 -6.60 9.95 -17.97
C ILE A 85 -6.97 8.97 -16.86
N LEU A 86 -6.62 7.68 -17.00
CA LEU A 86 -6.85 6.66 -16.00
C LEU A 86 -6.12 6.99 -14.69
N LEU A 87 -4.86 7.45 -14.76
CA LEU A 87 -4.06 7.76 -13.58
C LEU A 87 -4.66 8.93 -12.79
N VAL A 88 -5.13 10.00 -13.47
CA VAL A 88 -5.83 11.12 -12.83
C VAL A 88 -7.20 10.69 -12.28
N ALA A 89 -7.99 9.96 -13.07
CA ALA A 89 -9.33 9.53 -12.69
C ALA A 89 -9.32 8.58 -11.48
N LEU A 90 -8.45 7.56 -11.51
CA LEU A 90 -8.32 6.60 -10.41
C LEU A 90 -7.74 7.26 -9.16
N CYS A 91 -6.82 8.22 -9.29
CA CYS A 91 -6.36 9.01 -8.14
C CYS A 91 -7.52 9.78 -7.48
N ALA A 92 -8.39 10.41 -8.27
CA ALA A 92 -9.54 11.14 -7.74
C ALA A 92 -10.55 10.21 -7.04
N VAL A 93 -10.81 9.02 -7.62
CA VAL A 93 -11.67 8.00 -6.99
C VAL A 93 -11.03 7.46 -5.70
N THR A 94 -9.73 7.20 -5.71
CA THR A 94 -8.97 6.78 -4.52
C THR A 94 -9.05 7.82 -3.40
N ASP A 95 -8.80 9.09 -3.70
CA ASP A 95 -8.90 10.18 -2.73
C ASP A 95 -10.29 10.25 -2.07
N TRP A 96 -11.34 10.08 -2.88
CA TRP A 96 -12.70 10.06 -2.39
C TRP A 96 -13.01 8.82 -1.52
N THR A 97 -12.59 7.64 -1.96
CA THR A 97 -12.86 6.37 -1.27
C THR A 97 -12.06 6.20 0.03
N ILE A 98 -10.84 6.75 0.14
CA ILE A 98 -10.08 6.80 1.40
C ILE A 98 -10.87 7.57 2.46
N ARG A 99 -11.41 8.75 2.10
CA ARG A 99 -12.26 9.54 3.00
C ARG A 99 -13.55 8.81 3.35
N LEU A 100 -14.11 8.09 2.38
CA LEU A 100 -15.32 7.28 2.57
C LEU A 100 -15.13 6.20 3.65
N ILE A 101 -13.95 5.58 3.74
CA ILE A 101 -13.65 4.60 4.81
C ILE A 101 -13.75 5.24 6.20
N VAL A 102 -13.17 6.42 6.40
CA VAL A 102 -13.23 7.10 7.71
C VAL A 102 -14.66 7.55 8.02
N ILE A 103 -15.41 8.00 7.02
CA ILE A 103 -16.83 8.31 7.16
C ILE A 103 -17.61 7.05 7.57
N ASN A 104 -17.37 5.91 6.93
CA ASN A 104 -18.00 4.64 7.27
C ASN A 104 -17.61 4.17 8.69
N ALA A 105 -16.37 4.39 9.12
CA ALA A 105 -15.92 4.10 10.48
C ALA A 105 -16.73 4.91 11.50
N LYS A 106 -16.91 6.21 11.26
CA LYS A 106 -17.70 7.10 12.12
C LYS A 106 -19.20 6.77 12.12
N MET A 107 -19.79 6.47 10.96
CA MET A 107 -21.21 6.08 10.86
C MET A 107 -21.50 4.73 11.51
N SER A 108 -20.58 3.77 11.37
CA SER A 108 -20.75 2.43 11.94
C SER A 108 -20.33 2.35 13.39
N GLY A 109 -19.52 3.29 13.90
CA GLY A 109 -18.88 3.26 15.22
C GLY A 109 -17.75 2.22 15.34
N ALA A 110 -17.18 1.78 14.21
CA ALA A 110 -16.11 0.80 14.15
C ALA A 110 -14.73 1.46 14.02
N THR A 111 -13.68 0.76 14.47
CA THR A 111 -12.29 1.27 14.51
C THR A 111 -11.36 0.58 13.53
N SER A 112 -11.74 -0.60 13.04
CA SER A 112 -10.99 -1.36 12.03
C SER A 112 -11.83 -1.51 10.75
N TYR A 113 -11.15 -1.74 9.63
CA TYR A 113 -11.85 -1.97 8.36
C TYR A 113 -12.64 -3.28 8.39
N ILE A 114 -12.10 -4.29 9.07
CA ILE A 114 -12.72 -5.59 9.31
C ILE A 114 -14.03 -5.43 10.08
N ASP A 115 -14.05 -4.60 11.13
CA ASP A 115 -15.25 -4.34 11.93
C ASP A 115 -16.32 -3.56 11.17
N ILE A 116 -15.93 -2.58 10.34
CA ILE A 116 -16.88 -1.85 9.48
C ILE A 116 -17.65 -2.84 8.59
N MET A 117 -16.92 -3.74 7.94
CA MET A 117 -17.50 -4.75 7.06
C MET A 117 -18.33 -5.78 7.83
N ASN A 118 -17.91 -6.16 9.03
CA ASN A 118 -18.68 -7.06 9.90
C ASN A 118 -20.01 -6.41 10.33
N ARG A 119 -20.03 -5.12 10.67
CA ARG A 119 -21.26 -4.39 11.01
C ARG A 119 -22.20 -4.22 9.82
N CYS A 120 -21.66 -4.05 8.61
CA CYS A 120 -22.47 -3.86 7.41
C CYS A 120 -23.03 -5.17 6.82
N PHE A 121 -22.22 -6.23 6.80
CA PHE A 121 -22.47 -7.46 6.03
C PHE A 121 -22.22 -8.75 6.84
N GLY A 122 -22.08 -8.66 8.16
CA GLY A 122 -21.87 -9.80 9.05
C GLY A 122 -20.57 -10.56 8.80
N SER A 123 -20.58 -11.85 9.17
CA SER A 123 -19.41 -12.74 9.06
C SER A 123 -18.90 -12.88 7.62
N SER A 124 -19.79 -12.84 6.62
CA SER A 124 -19.45 -12.83 5.20
C SER A 124 -18.64 -11.60 4.81
N GLY A 125 -19.05 -10.41 5.26
CA GLY A 125 -18.29 -9.17 5.04
C GLY A 125 -16.93 -9.20 5.71
N ARG A 126 -16.90 -9.67 6.96
CA ARG A 126 -15.67 -9.87 7.74
C ARG A 126 -14.68 -10.78 6.99
N ALA A 127 -15.14 -11.94 6.53
CA ALA A 127 -14.29 -12.88 5.79
C ALA A 127 -13.79 -12.31 4.47
N ALA A 128 -14.66 -11.61 3.71
CA ALA A 128 -14.29 -11.02 2.44
C ALA A 128 -13.17 -9.97 2.60
N VAL A 129 -13.33 -9.00 3.51
CA VAL A 129 -12.31 -7.96 3.70
C VAL A 129 -11.02 -8.53 4.28
N SER A 130 -11.08 -9.50 5.21
CA SER A 130 -9.88 -10.16 5.71
C SER A 130 -9.12 -10.87 4.59
N PHE A 131 -9.82 -11.57 3.69
CA PHE A 131 -9.16 -12.25 2.57
C PHE A 131 -8.48 -11.26 1.62
N PHE A 132 -9.19 -10.23 1.13
CA PHE A 132 -8.60 -9.29 0.17
C PHE A 132 -7.53 -8.41 0.80
N GLN A 133 -7.70 -7.99 2.06
CA GLN A 133 -6.68 -7.23 2.80
C GLN A 133 -5.40 -8.04 2.99
N PHE A 134 -5.52 -9.30 3.41
CA PHE A 134 -4.37 -10.20 3.52
C PHE A 134 -3.72 -10.43 2.14
N ALA A 135 -4.51 -10.74 1.12
CA ALA A 135 -4.00 -11.01 -0.23
C ALA A 135 -3.29 -9.80 -0.84
N PHE A 136 -3.81 -8.59 -0.62
CA PHE A 136 -3.18 -7.34 -1.07
C PHE A 136 -1.83 -7.12 -0.38
N ALA A 137 -1.81 -7.15 0.95
CA ALA A 137 -0.60 -6.91 1.74
C ALA A 137 0.48 -7.98 1.49
N PHE A 138 0.08 -9.26 1.46
CA PHE A 138 0.98 -10.38 1.16
C PHE A 138 1.54 -10.30 -0.26
N GLY A 139 0.70 -9.91 -1.22
CA GLY A 139 1.11 -9.61 -2.59
C GLY A 139 2.14 -8.50 -2.69
N GLY A 140 1.91 -7.40 -1.96
CA GLY A 140 2.87 -6.30 -1.81
C GLY A 140 4.21 -6.77 -1.26
N MET A 141 4.21 -7.60 -0.22
CA MET A 141 5.44 -8.19 0.34
C MET A 141 6.21 -9.03 -0.69
N CYS A 142 5.52 -9.84 -1.49
CA CYS A 142 6.14 -10.61 -2.57
C CYS A 142 6.79 -9.68 -3.61
N ALA A 143 6.07 -8.62 -4.03
CA ALA A 143 6.57 -7.62 -4.96
C ALA A 143 7.81 -6.88 -4.42
N PHE A 144 7.83 -6.53 -3.12
CA PHE A 144 8.98 -5.91 -2.48
C PHE A 144 10.21 -6.83 -2.50
N GLY A 145 10.04 -8.13 -2.23
CA GLY A 145 11.11 -9.12 -2.34
C GLY A 145 11.68 -9.21 -3.77
N ILE A 146 10.81 -9.22 -4.79
CA ILE A 146 11.22 -9.22 -6.20
C ILE A 146 12.02 -7.96 -6.53
N ILE A 147 11.55 -6.79 -6.11
CA ILE A 147 12.24 -5.51 -6.32
C ILE A 147 13.61 -5.49 -5.66
N ILE A 148 13.74 -5.98 -4.43
CA ILE A 148 15.04 -6.09 -3.74
C ILE A 148 16.00 -6.93 -4.58
N GLY A 149 15.55 -8.09 -5.08
CA GLY A 149 16.34 -8.95 -5.94
C GLY A 149 16.73 -8.34 -7.28
N ASP A 150 15.89 -7.48 -7.84
CA ASP A 150 16.15 -6.83 -9.13
C ASP A 150 17.06 -5.60 -8.98
N THR A 151 17.12 -4.96 -7.81
CA THR A 151 17.78 -3.66 -7.63
C THR A 151 19.09 -3.75 -6.84
N ILE A 152 19.08 -4.37 -5.66
CA ILE A 152 20.22 -4.36 -4.75
C ILE A 152 21.45 -5.07 -5.33
N PRO A 153 21.34 -6.23 -6.02
CA PRO A 153 22.51 -6.84 -6.66
C PRO A 153 23.19 -5.93 -7.69
N HIS A 154 22.43 -5.12 -8.43
CA HIS A 154 23.00 -4.15 -9.37
C HIS A 154 23.79 -3.05 -8.66
N VAL A 155 23.27 -2.57 -7.52
CA VAL A 155 23.95 -1.58 -6.69
C VAL A 155 25.27 -2.15 -6.16
N ILE A 156 25.25 -3.39 -5.63
CA ILE A 156 26.45 -4.06 -5.10
C ILE A 156 27.52 -4.21 -6.19
N ARG A 157 27.13 -4.67 -7.39
CA ARG A 157 28.04 -4.78 -8.55
C ARG A 157 28.64 -3.43 -8.95
N SER A 158 27.86 -2.36 -8.89
CA SER A 158 28.33 -1.03 -9.27
C SER A 158 29.29 -0.41 -8.24
N VAL A 159 29.02 -0.59 -6.94
CA VAL A 159 29.86 0.00 -5.87
C VAL A 159 31.15 -0.80 -5.69
N PHE A 160 31.07 -2.12 -5.86
CA PHE A 160 32.18 -3.02 -5.61
C PHE A 160 32.42 -3.99 -6.79
N PRO A 161 32.97 -3.50 -7.91
CA PRO A 161 33.14 -4.29 -9.12
C PRO A 161 34.05 -5.51 -8.94
N SER A 162 35.04 -5.42 -8.03
CA SER A 162 35.98 -6.51 -7.72
C SER A 162 35.35 -7.68 -6.95
N LEU A 163 34.17 -7.51 -6.30
CA LEU A 163 33.55 -8.59 -5.51
C LEU A 163 33.10 -9.77 -6.39
N SER A 164 32.76 -9.52 -7.65
CA SER A 164 32.35 -10.55 -8.61
C SER A 164 33.46 -11.58 -8.91
N THR A 165 34.72 -11.21 -8.68
CA THR A 165 35.90 -12.06 -8.93
C THR A 165 36.29 -12.94 -7.74
N ILE A 166 35.72 -12.69 -6.55
CA ILE A 166 36.02 -13.45 -5.32
C ILE A 166 34.89 -14.45 -5.06
N PRO A 167 35.14 -15.78 -5.09
CA PRO A 167 34.07 -16.79 -5.12
C PRO A 167 33.10 -16.74 -3.92
N VAL A 168 33.59 -16.40 -2.73
CA VAL A 168 32.74 -16.30 -1.52
C VAL A 168 31.86 -15.04 -1.54
N ILE A 169 32.38 -13.92 -2.07
CA ILE A 169 31.69 -12.63 -2.04
C ILE A 169 30.81 -12.41 -3.27
N SER A 170 31.05 -13.16 -4.35
CA SER A 170 30.15 -13.26 -5.50
C SER A 170 28.72 -13.70 -5.09
N LEU A 171 28.57 -14.38 -3.95
CA LEU A 171 27.25 -14.72 -3.40
C LEU A 171 26.41 -13.47 -3.07
N LEU A 172 27.02 -12.36 -2.62
CA LEU A 172 26.33 -11.07 -2.42
C LEU A 172 25.85 -10.42 -3.72
N THR A 173 26.25 -10.99 -4.86
CA THR A 173 25.83 -10.56 -6.19
C THR A 173 24.71 -11.45 -6.74
N ASN A 174 24.40 -12.57 -6.08
CA ASN A 174 23.32 -13.47 -6.46
C ASN A 174 21.95 -12.92 -6.00
N ARG A 175 20.98 -12.86 -6.92
CA ARG A 175 19.62 -12.38 -6.65
C ARG A 175 18.96 -13.09 -5.47
N GLN A 176 18.97 -14.43 -5.47
CA GLN A 176 18.30 -15.25 -4.45
C GLN A 176 18.93 -15.04 -3.09
N PHE A 177 20.26 -15.00 -3.02
CA PHE A 177 20.98 -14.77 -1.76
C PHE A 177 20.70 -13.38 -1.19
N VAL A 178 20.71 -12.33 -2.02
CA VAL A 178 20.44 -10.96 -1.57
C VAL A 178 19.01 -10.81 -1.05
N ILE A 179 18.02 -11.41 -1.72
CA ILE A 179 16.64 -11.45 -1.21
C ILE A 179 16.63 -12.08 0.19
N ALA A 180 17.20 -13.28 0.34
CA ALA A 180 17.21 -13.98 1.63
C ALA A 180 17.95 -13.20 2.72
N LEU A 181 19.14 -12.68 2.41
CA LEU A 181 19.97 -11.91 3.34
C LEU A 181 19.23 -10.66 3.82
N CYS A 182 18.71 -9.86 2.89
CA CYS A 182 18.02 -8.63 3.25
C CYS A 182 16.71 -8.90 4.00
N THR A 183 15.93 -9.89 3.57
CA THR A 183 14.67 -10.23 4.25
C THR A 183 14.92 -10.77 5.66
N LEU A 184 15.89 -11.65 5.86
CA LEU A 184 16.14 -12.26 7.17
C LEU A 184 16.93 -11.35 8.14
N CYS A 185 17.90 -10.58 7.63
CA CYS A 185 18.75 -9.75 8.49
C CYS A 185 18.20 -8.33 8.71
N VAL A 186 17.37 -7.82 7.81
CA VAL A 186 16.82 -6.46 7.90
C VAL A 186 15.31 -6.51 8.14
N SER A 187 14.55 -7.05 7.19
CA SER A 187 13.08 -6.97 7.26
C SER A 187 12.48 -7.79 8.39
N TYR A 188 12.99 -8.98 8.69
CA TYR A 188 12.49 -9.85 9.76
C TYR A 188 12.62 -9.23 11.16
N PRO A 189 13.80 -8.75 11.61
CA PRO A 189 13.90 -8.10 12.92
C PRO A 189 13.05 -6.83 13.00
N LEU A 190 12.97 -6.06 11.91
CA LEU A 190 12.08 -4.90 11.82
C LEU A 190 10.59 -5.29 11.93
N SER A 191 10.19 -6.44 11.39
CA SER A 191 8.81 -6.94 11.42
C SER A 191 8.40 -7.50 12.78
N LEU A 192 9.37 -7.94 13.59
CA LEU A 192 9.15 -8.35 14.98
C LEU A 192 8.89 -7.15 15.90
N TYR A 193 9.38 -5.96 15.54
CA TYR A 193 9.10 -4.75 16.32
C TYR A 193 7.60 -4.43 16.33
N ARG A 194 7.12 -4.09 17.53
CA ARG A 194 5.70 -3.83 17.77
C ARG A 194 5.28 -2.37 17.56
N ASP A 195 6.23 -1.44 17.67
CA ASP A 195 5.94 0.00 17.65
C ASP A 195 6.22 0.65 16.29
N ILE A 196 5.14 0.82 15.51
CA ILE A 196 5.13 1.43 14.17
C ILE A 196 5.61 2.90 14.19
N HIS A 197 5.51 3.60 15.34
CA HIS A 197 5.90 5.00 15.47
C HIS A 197 7.38 5.27 15.16
N LYS A 198 8.27 4.30 15.40
CA LYS A 198 9.68 4.42 15.02
C LYS A 198 9.87 4.32 13.50
N LEU A 199 8.95 3.64 12.81
CA LEU A 199 8.94 3.50 11.36
C LEU A 199 8.37 4.74 10.65
N ALA A 200 7.50 5.52 11.29
CA ALA A 200 6.97 6.78 10.74
C ALA A 200 8.09 7.81 10.43
N ARG A 201 9.19 7.82 11.21
CA ARG A 201 10.37 8.63 10.89
C ARG A 201 11.11 8.14 9.63
N ALA A 202 11.01 6.86 9.30
CA ALA A 202 11.56 6.29 8.07
C ALA A 202 10.74 6.66 6.82
N SER A 203 9.44 6.97 6.96
CA SER A 203 8.57 7.41 5.85
C SER A 203 9.05 8.70 5.18
N GLY A 204 9.64 9.63 5.94
CA GLY A 204 10.23 10.85 5.37
C GLY A 204 11.44 10.56 4.46
N LEU A 205 12.29 9.60 4.86
CA LEU A 205 13.42 9.16 4.05
C LEU A 205 12.96 8.44 2.77
N ALA A 206 11.89 7.64 2.88
CA ALA A 206 11.28 6.96 1.73
C ALA A 206 10.74 7.95 0.68
N LEU A 207 10.07 9.02 1.10
CA LEU A 207 9.63 10.08 0.19
C LEU A 207 10.79 10.79 -0.50
N LEU A 208 11.86 11.08 0.23
CA LEU A 208 13.08 11.64 -0.37
C LEU A 208 13.67 10.67 -1.41
N GLY A 209 13.71 9.37 -1.08
CA GLY A 209 14.12 8.33 -2.02
C GLY A 209 13.26 8.29 -3.28
N MET A 210 11.93 8.49 -3.15
CA MET A 210 11.03 8.60 -4.28
C MET A 210 11.36 9.80 -5.17
N LEU A 211 11.63 10.97 -4.58
CA LEU A 211 12.05 12.15 -5.33
C LEU A 211 13.36 11.92 -6.08
N VAL A 212 14.32 11.19 -5.48
CA VAL A 212 15.56 10.78 -6.15
C VAL A 212 15.27 9.87 -7.35
N ILE A 213 14.34 8.91 -7.22
CA ILE A 213 13.94 8.04 -8.33
C ILE A 213 13.33 8.86 -9.47
N VAL A 214 12.37 9.75 -9.17
CA VAL A 214 11.73 10.61 -10.19
C VAL A 214 12.77 11.47 -10.89
N ALA A 215 13.63 12.17 -10.14
CA ALA A 215 14.65 13.04 -10.70
C ALA A 215 15.67 12.26 -11.56
N SER A 216 16.11 11.09 -11.09
CA SER A 216 17.06 10.24 -11.82
C SER A 216 16.49 9.77 -13.15
N VAL A 217 15.23 9.33 -13.18
CA VAL A 217 14.56 8.90 -14.41
C VAL A 217 14.33 10.07 -15.36
N MET A 218 13.91 11.24 -14.85
CA MET A 218 13.72 12.44 -15.68
C MET A 218 15.01 12.89 -16.36
N ILE A 219 16.14 12.86 -15.65
CA ILE A 219 17.44 13.29 -16.18
C ILE A 219 18.01 12.25 -17.13
N LYS A 220 17.95 10.96 -16.78
CA LYS A 220 18.63 9.90 -17.51
C LYS A 220 17.83 9.33 -18.67
N ALA A 221 16.51 9.27 -18.61
CA ALA A 221 15.70 8.68 -19.69
C ALA A 221 15.96 9.34 -21.07
N PRO A 222 16.12 10.68 -21.18
CA PRO A 222 16.49 11.32 -22.44
C PRO A 222 17.88 10.93 -22.97
N GLU A 223 18.86 10.74 -22.06
CA GLU A 223 20.28 10.45 -22.36
C GLU A 223 20.53 8.99 -22.77
N VAL A 224 19.54 8.11 -22.58
CA VAL A 224 19.67 6.67 -22.90
C VAL A 224 20.04 6.45 -24.37
N ALA A 225 20.93 5.49 -24.61
CA ALA A 225 21.38 5.08 -25.93
C ALA A 225 20.19 4.73 -26.86
N PRO A 226 20.26 5.04 -28.17
CA PRO A 226 19.17 4.80 -29.11
C PRO A 226 18.66 3.34 -29.12
N GLU A 227 19.53 2.37 -28.87
CA GLU A 227 19.21 0.94 -28.84
C GLU A 227 18.24 0.55 -27.73
N LEU A 228 18.32 1.25 -26.59
CA LEU A 228 17.47 1.03 -25.43
C LEU A 228 16.16 1.83 -25.50
N LYS A 229 16.08 2.84 -26.38
CA LYS A 229 14.84 3.59 -26.65
C LYS A 229 13.85 2.72 -27.42
N GLY A 230 12.58 2.93 -27.14
CA GLY A 230 11.49 2.25 -27.85
C GLY A 230 11.12 2.95 -29.16
N ASP A 231 10.10 2.41 -29.81
CA ASP A 231 9.50 2.92 -31.03
C ASP A 231 8.92 4.35 -30.81
N PRO A 232 9.42 5.38 -31.52
CA PRO A 232 8.90 6.75 -31.43
C PRO A 232 7.44 6.89 -31.86
N ASP A 233 6.94 6.04 -32.75
CA ASP A 233 5.58 6.15 -33.29
C ASP A 233 4.53 5.81 -32.23
N GLN A 234 4.91 5.03 -31.22
CA GLN A 234 4.03 4.63 -30.12
C GLN A 234 3.94 5.65 -28.99
N ARG A 235 4.70 6.76 -29.04
CA ARG A 235 4.72 7.80 -27.99
C ARG A 235 3.34 8.41 -27.73
N PHE A 236 2.54 8.59 -28.77
CA PHE A 236 1.22 9.22 -28.70
C PHE A 236 0.07 8.24 -28.89
N THR A 237 0.30 6.95 -28.63
CA THR A 237 -0.75 5.93 -28.66
C THR A 237 -1.91 6.34 -27.75
N ILE A 238 -3.11 6.42 -28.31
CA ILE A 238 -4.31 6.85 -27.58
C ILE A 238 -4.78 5.71 -26.69
N ILE A 239 -5.09 4.55 -27.29
CA ILE A 239 -5.60 3.35 -26.61
C ILE A 239 -4.72 2.16 -26.96
N GLY A 240 -4.19 1.50 -25.94
CA GLY A 240 -3.51 0.23 -26.04
C GLY A 240 -4.44 -0.96 -25.76
N PRO A 241 -4.09 -2.17 -26.26
CA PRO A 241 -4.90 -3.38 -26.04
C PRO A 241 -4.91 -3.84 -24.57
N GLY A 242 -3.95 -3.36 -23.76
CA GLY A 242 -3.75 -3.73 -22.37
C GLY A 242 -4.44 -2.79 -21.35
N VAL A 243 -5.45 -2.02 -21.76
CA VAL A 243 -6.05 -0.97 -20.93
C VAL A 243 -6.59 -1.50 -19.59
N PHE A 244 -7.16 -2.70 -19.56
CA PHE A 244 -7.69 -3.31 -18.35
C PHE A 244 -6.59 -3.76 -17.38
N GLN A 245 -5.47 -4.26 -17.91
CA GLN A 245 -4.28 -4.58 -17.11
C GLN A 245 -3.70 -3.30 -16.49
N ALA A 246 -3.71 -2.18 -17.24
CA ALA A 246 -3.26 -0.90 -16.73
C ALA A 246 -4.12 -0.40 -15.54
N VAL A 247 -5.44 -0.61 -15.58
CA VAL A 247 -6.32 -0.29 -14.43
C VAL A 247 -5.86 -1.03 -13.19
N GLY A 248 -5.62 -2.35 -13.25
CA GLY A 248 -5.14 -3.12 -12.10
C GLY A 248 -3.80 -2.64 -11.55
N VAL A 249 -2.84 -2.29 -12.43
CA VAL A 249 -1.53 -1.75 -12.03
C VAL A 249 -1.66 -0.38 -11.38
N ILE A 250 -2.46 0.53 -11.96
CA ILE A 250 -2.67 1.87 -11.41
C ILE A 250 -3.43 1.78 -10.09
N SER A 251 -4.45 0.93 -10.00
CA SER A 251 -5.17 0.66 -8.75
C SER A 251 -4.20 0.18 -7.67
N PHE A 252 -3.37 -0.82 -7.94
CA PHE A 252 -2.34 -1.25 -6.98
C PHE A 252 -1.48 -0.10 -6.48
N ALA A 253 -1.00 0.76 -7.38
CA ALA A 253 -0.14 1.88 -7.04
C ALA A 253 -0.82 2.94 -6.15
N PHE A 254 -2.14 3.08 -6.21
CA PHE A 254 -2.86 4.09 -5.44
C PHE A 254 -3.59 3.53 -4.20
N VAL A 255 -3.68 2.21 -4.03
CA VAL A 255 -4.37 1.63 -2.87
C VAL A 255 -3.53 1.78 -1.60
N CYS A 256 -4.10 2.48 -0.63
CA CYS A 256 -3.61 2.56 0.75
C CYS A 256 -4.74 2.43 1.79
N HIS A 257 -5.92 1.96 1.34
CA HIS A 257 -7.17 1.94 2.09
C HIS A 257 -7.09 1.19 3.42
N HIS A 258 -6.34 0.09 3.46
CA HIS A 258 -6.13 -0.72 4.67
C HIS A 258 -5.35 0.02 5.77
N ASN A 259 -4.48 0.97 5.37
CA ASN A 259 -3.69 1.78 6.30
C ASN A 259 -4.42 3.08 6.72
N SER A 260 -5.52 3.43 6.06
CA SER A 260 -6.17 4.74 6.21
C SER A 260 -6.68 5.01 7.64
N LEU A 261 -7.30 4.01 8.29
CA LEU A 261 -7.80 4.11 9.66
C LEU A 261 -6.67 4.20 10.70
N LEU A 262 -5.54 3.50 10.45
CA LEU A 262 -4.35 3.60 11.29
C LEU A 262 -3.76 5.01 11.23
N ILE A 263 -3.65 5.59 10.02
CA ILE A 263 -3.16 6.96 9.84
C ILE A 263 -4.11 7.96 10.49
N TYR A 264 -5.43 7.79 10.30
CA TYR A 264 -6.43 8.64 10.94
C TYR A 264 -6.33 8.60 12.47
N GLY A 265 -6.21 7.42 13.07
CA GLY A 265 -6.05 7.25 14.52
C GLY A 265 -4.74 7.82 15.07
N SER A 266 -3.69 7.88 14.24
CA SER A 266 -2.38 8.43 14.60
C SER A 266 -2.32 9.97 14.63
N LEU A 267 -3.30 10.67 14.05
CA LEU A 267 -3.35 12.13 14.05
C LEU A 267 -3.46 12.68 15.48
N ARG A 268 -2.67 13.73 15.79
CA ARG A 268 -2.79 14.45 17.07
C ARG A 268 -4.21 14.92 17.36
N THR A 269 -4.93 15.32 16.31
CA THR A 269 -6.34 15.76 16.37
C THR A 269 -7.11 15.10 15.23
N PRO A 270 -7.77 13.96 15.48
CA PRO A 270 -8.41 13.16 14.44
C PRO A 270 -9.77 13.76 14.06
N THR A 271 -9.79 14.85 13.29
CA THR A 271 -11.03 15.40 12.71
C THR A 271 -11.15 15.02 11.24
N LEU A 272 -12.39 14.92 10.73
CA LEU A 272 -12.64 14.60 9.32
C LEU A 272 -12.01 15.63 8.39
N ASP A 273 -12.05 16.93 8.73
CA ASP A 273 -11.47 18.00 7.92
C ASP A 273 -9.94 17.88 7.83
N ARG A 274 -9.27 17.62 8.96
CA ARG A 274 -7.81 17.45 8.98
C ARG A 274 -7.40 16.20 8.22
N PHE A 275 -8.15 15.10 8.35
CA PHE A 275 -7.89 13.89 7.59
C PHE A 275 -8.15 14.06 6.09
N SER A 276 -9.19 14.84 5.71
CA SER A 276 -9.44 15.19 4.31
C SER A 276 -8.27 16.01 3.75
N LEU A 277 -7.73 16.96 4.51
CA LEU A 277 -6.55 17.73 4.12
C LEU A 277 -5.31 16.83 3.95
N VAL A 278 -5.05 15.91 4.89
CA VAL A 278 -3.98 14.91 4.78
C VAL A 278 -4.15 14.10 3.50
N THR A 279 -5.36 13.60 3.26
CA THR A 279 -5.66 12.75 2.11
C THR A 279 -5.41 13.52 0.81
N HIS A 280 -6.01 14.71 0.65
CA HIS A 280 -5.87 15.53 -0.56
C HIS A 280 -4.43 15.92 -0.88
N ILE A 281 -3.66 16.36 0.12
CA ILE A 281 -2.26 16.74 -0.11
C ILE A 281 -1.44 15.50 -0.48
N SER A 282 -1.65 14.37 0.20
CA SER A 282 -0.90 13.15 -0.04
C SER A 282 -1.20 12.53 -1.39
N THR A 283 -2.48 12.47 -1.78
CA THR A 283 -2.92 11.94 -3.08
C THR A 283 -2.46 12.84 -4.22
N LEU A 284 -2.55 14.15 -4.08
CA LEU A 284 -2.06 15.10 -5.08
C LEU A 284 -0.53 15.04 -5.25
N LEU A 285 0.21 15.01 -4.13
CA LEU A 285 1.68 14.85 -4.18
C LEU A 285 2.05 13.54 -4.87
N SER A 286 1.33 12.46 -4.56
CA SER A 286 1.58 11.16 -5.17
C SER A 286 1.25 11.17 -6.66
N LEU A 287 0.12 11.77 -7.05
CA LEU A 287 -0.28 11.96 -8.45
C LEU A 287 0.79 12.68 -9.26
N VAL A 288 1.33 13.78 -8.74
CA VAL A 288 2.39 14.55 -9.42
C VAL A 288 3.64 13.70 -9.61
N CYS A 289 4.09 12.99 -8.57
CA CYS A 289 5.26 12.10 -8.66
C CYS A 289 5.03 10.96 -9.66
N CYS A 290 3.87 10.32 -9.58
CA CYS A 290 3.44 9.22 -10.44
C CYS A 290 3.36 9.64 -11.91
N CYS A 291 2.69 10.75 -12.22
CA CYS A 291 2.61 11.30 -13.58
C CYS A 291 3.99 11.64 -14.13
N THR A 292 4.80 12.33 -13.33
CA THR A 292 6.13 12.75 -13.75
C THR A 292 7.01 11.55 -14.09
N LEU A 293 7.02 10.52 -13.24
CA LEU A 293 7.75 9.28 -13.49
C LEU A 293 7.19 8.52 -14.69
N ALA A 294 5.87 8.32 -14.74
CA ALA A 294 5.22 7.51 -15.77
C ALA A 294 5.40 8.11 -17.16
N ILE A 295 5.16 9.42 -17.32
CA ILE A 295 5.24 10.11 -18.60
C ILE A 295 6.68 10.21 -19.07
N SER A 296 7.61 10.67 -18.21
CA SER A 296 9.01 10.86 -18.60
C SER A 296 9.68 9.58 -19.06
N ALA A 297 9.38 8.46 -18.39
CA ALA A 297 9.94 7.18 -18.77
C ALA A 297 9.25 6.57 -19.99
N TYR A 298 7.90 6.62 -20.06
CA TYR A 298 7.16 6.07 -21.19
C TYR A 298 7.53 6.73 -22.51
N LEU A 299 7.71 8.06 -22.55
CA LEU A 299 8.08 8.77 -23.78
C LEU A 299 9.40 8.28 -24.41
N GLN A 300 10.30 7.72 -23.60
CA GLN A 300 11.61 7.25 -24.07
C GLN A 300 11.63 5.76 -24.37
N PHE A 301 10.94 4.94 -23.58
CA PHE A 301 11.00 3.49 -23.70
C PHE A 301 9.82 2.86 -24.44
N THR A 302 8.67 3.54 -24.53
CA THR A 302 7.45 3.11 -25.24
C THR A 302 7.19 1.59 -25.14
N ASP A 303 7.34 0.84 -26.23
CA ASP A 303 7.13 -0.61 -26.32
C ASP A 303 8.17 -1.45 -25.57
N LYS A 304 9.35 -0.90 -25.29
CA LYS A 304 10.40 -1.57 -24.50
C LYS A 304 10.27 -1.34 -22.99
N THR A 305 9.28 -0.57 -22.53
CA THR A 305 9.07 -0.30 -21.10
C THR A 305 8.87 -1.60 -20.33
N GLN A 306 9.71 -1.86 -19.33
CA GLN A 306 9.65 -3.06 -18.49
C GLN A 306 8.81 -2.83 -17.23
N GLY A 307 8.45 -3.93 -16.56
CA GLY A 307 7.61 -3.91 -15.36
C GLY A 307 8.23 -3.18 -14.15
N ASN A 308 9.57 -3.14 -14.08
CA ASN A 308 10.31 -2.24 -13.20
C ASN A 308 11.12 -1.30 -14.09
N ILE A 309 10.76 -0.02 -14.10
CA ILE A 309 11.38 0.96 -15.00
C ILE A 309 12.90 1.10 -14.79
N LEU A 310 13.41 0.84 -13.59
CA LEU A 310 14.84 0.92 -13.33
C LEU A 310 15.62 -0.18 -14.06
N ASN A 311 14.97 -1.26 -14.54
CA ASN A 311 15.60 -2.31 -15.33
C ASN A 311 15.79 -1.92 -16.80
N ASN A 312 15.16 -0.84 -17.28
CA ASN A 312 15.36 -0.31 -18.63
C ASN A 312 16.71 0.42 -18.82
N PHE A 313 17.34 0.83 -17.73
CA PHE A 313 18.60 1.56 -17.73
C PHE A 313 19.80 0.62 -17.60
N SER A 314 20.96 1.06 -18.10
CA SER A 314 22.21 0.29 -17.96
C SER A 314 22.61 0.08 -16.50
N GLY A 315 23.39 -0.98 -16.25
CA GLY A 315 23.95 -1.26 -14.93
C GLY A 315 25.10 -0.33 -14.53
N SER A 316 25.66 0.44 -15.47
CA SER A 316 26.84 1.29 -15.29
C SER A 316 26.53 2.73 -14.88
N ASP A 317 25.26 3.18 -14.97
CA ASP A 317 24.90 4.56 -14.64
C ASP A 317 24.80 4.78 -13.13
N SER A 318 25.71 5.59 -12.58
CA SER A 318 25.80 5.87 -11.15
C SER A 318 24.55 6.53 -10.57
N LEU A 319 23.89 7.42 -11.33
CA LEU A 319 22.69 8.12 -10.85
C LEU A 319 21.50 7.16 -10.78
N ILE A 320 21.37 6.28 -11.77
CA ILE A 320 20.36 5.21 -11.72
C ILE A 320 20.68 4.20 -10.62
N ASN A 321 21.95 3.86 -10.38
CA ASN A 321 22.32 2.98 -9.28
C ASN A 321 22.00 3.60 -7.92
N LEU A 322 22.16 4.92 -7.76
CA LEU A 322 21.65 5.63 -6.59
C LEU A 322 20.12 5.50 -6.46
N ALA A 323 19.37 5.67 -7.56
CA ALA A 323 17.92 5.45 -7.55
C ALA A 323 17.53 4.01 -7.19
N ARG A 324 18.24 3.00 -7.71
CA ARG A 324 18.06 1.57 -7.36
C ARG A 324 18.32 1.34 -5.87
N PHE A 325 19.34 1.96 -5.31
CA PHE A 325 19.64 1.89 -3.88
C PHE A 325 18.52 2.51 -3.04
N CYS A 326 18.09 3.74 -3.36
CA CYS A 326 16.96 4.39 -2.69
C CYS A 326 15.67 3.56 -2.79
N PHE A 327 15.41 2.96 -3.95
CA PHE A 327 14.24 2.12 -4.16
C PHE A 327 14.28 0.86 -3.30
N GLY A 328 15.41 0.15 -3.29
CA GLY A 328 15.60 -1.03 -2.45
C GLY A 328 15.53 -0.71 -0.94
N LEU A 329 16.11 0.41 -0.50
CA LEU A 329 15.97 0.88 0.88
C LEU A 329 14.51 1.13 1.27
N ASN A 330 13.72 1.74 0.39
CA ASN A 330 12.30 1.96 0.63
C ASN A 330 11.53 0.63 0.76
N MET A 331 11.91 -0.40 -0.01
CA MET A 331 11.28 -1.71 0.11
C MET A 331 11.59 -2.37 1.46
N PHE A 332 12.79 -2.18 2.03
CA PHE A 332 13.12 -2.70 3.36
C PHE A 332 12.28 -2.11 4.48
N THR A 333 11.93 -0.82 4.37
CA THR A 333 11.11 -0.12 5.38
C THR A 333 9.62 -0.36 5.18
N THR A 334 9.17 -0.62 3.95
CA THR A 334 7.75 -0.83 3.62
C THR A 334 7.30 -2.27 3.84
N LEU A 335 8.17 -3.27 3.62
CA LEU A 335 7.83 -4.69 3.83
C LEU A 335 7.33 -4.99 5.26
N PRO A 336 7.97 -4.50 6.34
CA PRO A 336 7.46 -4.69 7.70
C PRO A 336 6.06 -4.09 7.94
N LEU A 337 5.69 -3.01 7.24
CA LEU A 337 4.36 -2.41 7.35
C LEU A 337 3.29 -3.34 6.77
N GLU A 338 3.52 -3.89 5.58
CA GLU A 338 2.57 -4.83 4.97
C GLU A 338 2.52 -6.16 5.72
N LEU A 339 3.63 -6.60 6.32
CA LEU A 339 3.61 -7.75 7.22
C LEU A 339 2.75 -7.47 8.43
N PHE A 340 2.87 -6.29 9.04
CA PHE A 340 2.01 -5.89 10.15
C PHE A 340 0.54 -6.01 9.79
N VAL A 341 0.14 -5.54 8.61
CA VAL A 341 -1.23 -5.65 8.10
C VAL A 341 -1.66 -7.11 7.93
N CYS A 342 -0.82 -7.95 7.32
CA CYS A 342 -1.11 -9.37 7.16
C CYS A 342 -1.33 -10.06 8.51
N ARG A 343 -0.43 -9.82 9.47
CA ARG A 343 -0.51 -10.39 10.82
C ARG A 343 -1.75 -9.89 11.55
N GLU A 344 -2.01 -8.59 11.52
CA GLU A 344 -3.17 -8.00 12.17
C GLU A 344 -4.47 -8.54 11.60
N THR A 345 -4.54 -8.75 10.29
CA THR A 345 -5.69 -9.35 9.61
C THR A 345 -5.96 -10.77 10.11
N VAL A 346 -4.91 -11.58 10.28
CA VAL A 346 -5.02 -12.95 10.84
C VAL A 346 -5.41 -12.92 12.31
N GLU A 347 -4.80 -12.04 13.11
CA GLU A 347 -5.11 -11.90 14.54
C GLU A 347 -6.55 -11.43 14.76
N GLN A 348 -7.02 -10.41 14.04
CA GLN A 348 -8.39 -9.91 14.15
C GLN A 348 -9.43 -10.94 13.67
N TYR A 349 -9.10 -11.75 12.66
CA TYR A 349 -10.07 -12.72 12.16
C TYR A 349 -10.22 -13.95 13.07
N PHE A 350 -9.10 -14.50 13.55
CA PHE A 350 -9.09 -15.77 14.31
C PHE A 350 -8.98 -15.59 15.84
N PHE A 351 -8.37 -14.50 16.30
CA PHE A 351 -7.96 -14.33 17.71
C PHE A 351 -8.38 -12.97 18.29
N SER A 352 -9.45 -12.35 17.78
CA SER A 352 -9.94 -11.04 18.24
C SER A 352 -10.25 -10.97 19.74
N HIS A 353 -10.57 -12.11 20.36
CA HIS A 353 -10.95 -12.21 21.77
C HIS A 353 -9.78 -12.59 22.69
N GLU A 354 -8.62 -12.94 22.12
CA GLU A 354 -7.48 -13.43 22.88
C GLU A 354 -6.50 -12.29 23.18
N PRO A 355 -5.90 -12.26 24.38
CA PRO A 355 -4.86 -11.29 24.69
C PRO A 355 -3.63 -11.51 23.80
N PHE A 356 -2.73 -10.54 23.83
CA PHE A 356 -1.48 -10.61 23.09
C PHE A 356 -0.65 -11.83 23.53
N ASN A 357 -0.18 -12.63 22.57
CA ASN A 357 0.71 -13.75 22.81
C ASN A 357 1.99 -13.62 21.95
N LEU A 358 3.16 -13.63 22.59
CA LEU A 358 4.44 -13.47 21.92
C LEU A 358 4.76 -14.62 20.95
N GLN A 359 4.44 -15.86 21.32
CA GLN A 359 4.69 -17.02 20.47
C GLN A 359 3.85 -16.93 19.19
N ARG A 360 2.57 -16.56 19.31
CA ARG A 360 1.68 -16.32 18.16
C ARG A 360 2.21 -15.20 17.26
N HIS A 361 2.64 -14.09 17.87
CA HIS A 361 3.21 -12.95 17.16
C HIS A 361 4.45 -13.34 16.34
N VAL A 362 5.39 -14.08 16.95
CA VAL A 362 6.60 -14.56 16.28
C VAL A 362 6.26 -15.59 15.20
N LEU A 363 5.36 -16.54 15.49
CA LEU A 363 4.95 -17.59 14.57
C LEU A 363 4.34 -17.00 13.29
N PHE A 364 3.35 -16.11 13.40
CA PHE A 364 2.72 -15.48 12.25
C PHE A 364 3.69 -14.60 11.47
N THR A 365 4.50 -13.80 12.17
CA THR A 365 5.52 -12.96 11.52
C THR A 365 6.50 -13.81 10.71
N THR A 366 7.01 -14.88 11.29
CA THR A 366 7.97 -15.79 10.64
C THR A 366 7.32 -16.54 9.47
N SER A 367 6.10 -17.05 9.65
CA SER A 367 5.41 -17.83 8.62
C SER A 367 5.08 -16.97 7.40
N ILE A 368 4.56 -15.76 7.62
CA ILE A 368 4.17 -14.84 6.54
C ILE A 368 5.41 -14.36 5.78
N ILE A 369 6.48 -13.95 6.47
CA ILE A 369 7.68 -13.42 5.81
C ILE A 369 8.44 -14.51 5.03
N VAL A 370 8.52 -15.73 5.57
CA VAL A 370 9.19 -16.86 4.89
C VAL A 370 8.37 -17.27 3.67
N ALA A 371 7.04 -17.31 3.77
CA ALA A 371 6.17 -17.60 2.63
C ALA A 371 6.30 -16.55 1.52
N SER A 372 6.28 -15.25 1.85
CA SER A 372 6.45 -14.19 0.85
C SER A 372 7.85 -14.21 0.23
N MET A 373 8.88 -14.47 1.03
CA MET A 373 10.26 -14.61 0.57
C MET A 373 10.39 -15.76 -0.42
N PHE A 374 9.81 -16.93 -0.09
CA PHE A 374 9.84 -18.09 -0.98
C PHE A 374 9.22 -17.77 -2.35
N ILE A 375 8.06 -17.09 -2.37
CA ILE A 375 7.42 -16.64 -3.63
C ILE A 375 8.32 -15.66 -4.41
N ALA A 376 8.97 -14.72 -3.73
CA ALA A 376 9.88 -13.77 -4.37
C ALA A 376 11.16 -14.43 -4.92
N LEU A 377 11.63 -15.51 -4.30
CA LEU A 377 12.78 -16.28 -4.78
C LEU A 377 12.46 -17.01 -6.10
N ILE A 378 11.28 -17.63 -6.18
CA ILE A 378 10.87 -18.39 -7.37
C ILE A 378 10.34 -17.49 -8.50
N THR A 379 9.78 -16.32 -8.18
CA THR A 379 9.13 -15.44 -9.17
C THR A 379 10.07 -14.33 -9.63
N CYS A 380 10.27 -14.19 -10.94
CA CYS A 380 10.94 -13.01 -11.52
C CYS A 380 9.95 -11.93 -11.98
N ASP A 381 8.70 -12.31 -12.25
CA ASP A 381 7.74 -11.39 -12.86
C ASP A 381 7.00 -10.57 -11.79
N LEU A 382 7.57 -9.41 -11.46
CA LEU A 382 6.92 -8.38 -10.64
C LEU A 382 5.51 -8.08 -11.14
N GLY A 383 5.28 -8.23 -12.44
CA GLY A 383 4.07 -7.83 -13.09
C GLY A 383 2.88 -8.69 -12.89
N VAL A 384 3.05 -9.99 -13.03
CA VAL A 384 1.99 -10.94 -12.72
C VAL A 384 1.55 -10.78 -11.27
N MET A 385 2.50 -10.61 -10.34
CA MET A 385 2.20 -10.38 -8.92
C MET A 385 1.38 -9.11 -8.69
N LEU A 386 1.79 -7.98 -9.27
CA LEU A 386 1.09 -6.70 -9.12
C LEU A 386 -0.25 -6.64 -9.87
N GLU A 387 -0.37 -7.33 -11.02
CA GLU A 387 -1.62 -7.39 -11.78
C GLU A 387 -2.69 -8.21 -11.06
N ILE A 388 -2.33 -9.35 -10.46
CA ILE A 388 -3.28 -10.18 -9.70
C ILE A 388 -3.72 -9.46 -8.42
N THR A 389 -2.76 -8.96 -7.65
CA THR A 389 -3.04 -8.33 -6.35
C THR A 389 -3.70 -6.96 -6.53
N GLY A 390 -3.29 -6.21 -7.55
CA GLY A 390 -3.89 -4.94 -7.98
C GLY A 390 -5.30 -5.08 -8.54
N GLY A 391 -5.47 -5.93 -9.54
CA GLY A 391 -6.72 -6.05 -10.27
C GLY A 391 -7.86 -6.65 -9.43
N VAL A 392 -7.55 -7.57 -8.52
CA VAL A 392 -8.55 -8.25 -7.69
C VAL A 392 -8.65 -7.61 -6.30
N SER A 393 -7.58 -7.67 -5.50
CA SER A 393 -7.64 -7.26 -4.10
C SER A 393 -7.73 -5.75 -3.93
N ALA A 394 -6.92 -5.00 -4.68
CA ALA A 394 -6.91 -3.55 -4.58
C ALA A 394 -8.26 -2.95 -5.04
N THR A 395 -8.82 -3.45 -6.14
CA THR A 395 -10.16 -3.08 -6.61
C THR A 395 -11.26 -3.33 -5.57
N ALA A 396 -11.22 -4.47 -4.87
CA ALA A 396 -12.19 -4.80 -3.83
C ALA A 396 -12.10 -3.83 -2.64
N LEU A 397 -10.87 -3.60 -2.13
CA LEU A 397 -10.61 -2.75 -0.97
C LEU A 397 -10.81 -1.25 -1.26
N ALA A 398 -10.50 -0.79 -2.47
CA ALA A 398 -10.56 0.62 -2.81
C ALA A 398 -11.92 1.07 -3.30
N TYR A 399 -12.59 0.27 -4.14
CA TYR A 399 -13.77 0.72 -4.86
C TYR A 399 -15.05 0.04 -4.38
N ILE A 400 -15.03 -1.27 -4.17
CA ILE A 400 -16.24 -2.04 -3.85
C ILE A 400 -16.63 -1.85 -2.39
N PHE A 401 -15.75 -2.18 -1.46
CA PHE A 401 -16.08 -2.23 -0.03
C PHE A 401 -16.40 -0.86 0.58
N PRO A 402 -15.63 0.22 0.35
CA PRO A 402 -15.97 1.53 0.92
C PRO A 402 -17.32 2.03 0.42
N ALA A 403 -17.60 1.84 -0.88
CA ALA A 403 -18.85 2.25 -1.49
C ALA A 403 -20.03 1.39 -1.00
N ALA A 404 -19.88 0.08 -0.93
CA ALA A 404 -20.91 -0.83 -0.45
C ALA A 404 -21.27 -0.56 1.02
N CYS A 405 -20.28 -0.35 1.89
CA CYS A 405 -20.51 0.05 3.27
C CYS A 405 -21.25 1.39 3.35
N TYR A 406 -20.85 2.39 2.55
CA TYR A 406 -21.50 3.69 2.56
C TYR A 406 -22.98 3.60 2.14
N LEU A 407 -23.27 2.81 1.10
CA LEU A 407 -24.63 2.57 0.64
C LEU A 407 -25.49 1.89 1.70
N LYS A 408 -24.90 0.99 2.50
CA LYS A 408 -25.58 0.23 3.56
C LYS A 408 -25.80 1.07 4.82
N LEU A 409 -24.85 1.92 5.19
CA LEU A 409 -24.89 2.77 6.39
C LEU A 409 -25.72 4.04 6.19
N THR A 410 -25.85 4.52 4.95
CA THR A 410 -26.70 5.67 4.63
C THR A 410 -28.19 5.29 4.70
N ASP A 411 -29.00 6.18 5.28
CA ASP A 411 -30.45 6.02 5.49
C ASP A 411 -31.15 5.24 4.35
N ALA A 412 -31.84 4.17 4.73
CA ALA A 412 -32.53 3.25 3.83
C ALA A 412 -33.64 3.95 3.01
N GLN A 413 -34.22 5.04 3.53
CA GLN A 413 -35.27 5.78 2.83
C GLN A 413 -34.75 6.57 1.63
N VAL A 414 -33.44 6.83 1.56
CA VAL A 414 -32.84 7.54 0.44
C VAL A 414 -32.68 6.57 -0.75
N PRO A 415 -33.30 6.84 -1.91
CA PRO A 415 -33.18 5.97 -3.07
C PRO A 415 -31.74 5.90 -3.59
N TRP A 416 -31.38 4.79 -4.25
CA TRP A 416 -30.03 4.55 -4.75
C TRP A 416 -29.57 5.59 -5.79
N TYR A 417 -30.50 6.17 -6.56
CA TYR A 417 -30.23 7.21 -7.56
C TYR A 417 -30.11 8.63 -6.97
N SER A 418 -30.24 8.79 -5.65
CA SER A 418 -30.04 10.09 -4.99
C SER A 418 -28.61 10.58 -5.18
N ARG A 419 -28.41 11.90 -5.26
CA ARG A 419 -27.08 12.54 -5.40
C ARG A 419 -26.08 12.11 -4.32
N LYS A 420 -26.56 11.64 -3.15
CA LYS A 420 -25.71 11.11 -2.08
C LYS A 420 -25.22 9.68 -2.35
N LYS A 421 -26.07 8.80 -2.87
CA LYS A 421 -25.78 7.36 -3.07
C LYS A 421 -25.25 7.04 -4.46
N LEU A 422 -25.62 7.82 -5.47
CA LEU A 422 -25.26 7.58 -6.86
C LEU A 422 -23.73 7.48 -7.09
N PRO A 423 -22.87 8.35 -6.53
CA PRO A 423 -21.42 8.22 -6.70
C PRO A 423 -20.87 6.90 -6.12
N ALA A 424 -21.38 6.47 -4.97
CA ALA A 424 -20.99 5.18 -4.36
C ALA A 424 -21.46 4.00 -5.21
N PHE A 425 -22.67 4.05 -5.74
CA PHE A 425 -23.16 3.00 -6.64
C PHE A 425 -22.29 2.89 -7.91
N ILE A 426 -21.98 4.02 -8.55
CA ILE A 426 -21.11 4.05 -9.73
C ILE A 426 -19.71 3.51 -9.41
N CYS A 427 -19.13 3.91 -8.28
CA CYS A 427 -17.82 3.42 -7.84
C CYS A 427 -17.82 1.90 -7.57
N ALA A 428 -18.84 1.39 -6.89
CA ALA A 428 -18.99 -0.04 -6.63
C ALA A 428 -19.18 -0.84 -7.94
N ALA A 429 -20.00 -0.33 -8.86
CA ALA A 429 -20.22 -0.96 -10.17
C ALA A 429 -18.92 -0.97 -11.00
N PHE A 430 -18.20 0.15 -11.05
CA PHE A 430 -16.89 0.23 -11.67
C PHE A 430 -15.92 -0.80 -11.06
N GLY A 431 -15.80 -0.83 -9.74
CA GLY A 431 -14.99 -1.83 -9.04
C GLY A 431 -15.36 -3.26 -9.39
N ALA A 432 -16.66 -3.59 -9.41
CA ALA A 432 -17.12 -4.93 -9.77
C ALA A 432 -16.74 -5.30 -11.22
N THR A 433 -16.87 -4.37 -12.17
CA THR A 433 -16.46 -4.62 -13.57
C THR A 433 -14.97 -4.86 -13.69
N VAL A 434 -14.13 -4.04 -13.04
CA VAL A 434 -12.68 -4.17 -13.05
C VAL A 434 -12.24 -5.48 -12.39
N LEU A 435 -12.86 -5.86 -11.28
CA LEU A 435 -12.54 -7.10 -10.56
C LEU A 435 -12.87 -8.32 -11.44
N CYS A 436 -14.05 -8.37 -12.03
CA CYS A 436 -14.46 -9.48 -12.91
C CYS A 436 -13.55 -9.59 -14.13
N MET A 437 -13.22 -8.47 -14.78
CA MET A 437 -12.32 -8.45 -15.93
C MET A 437 -10.90 -8.86 -15.53
N SER A 438 -10.37 -8.34 -14.42
CA SER A 438 -9.04 -8.69 -13.93
C SER A 438 -8.94 -10.16 -13.56
N LEU A 439 -9.97 -10.71 -12.93
CA LEU A 439 -10.05 -12.14 -12.59
C LEU A 439 -10.07 -12.99 -13.87
N PHE A 440 -10.87 -12.61 -14.86
CA PHE A 440 -10.92 -13.30 -16.15
C PHE A 440 -9.57 -13.28 -16.86
N LEU A 441 -8.91 -12.12 -16.90
CA LEU A 441 -7.58 -11.97 -17.51
C LEU A 441 -6.52 -12.77 -16.76
N ALA A 442 -6.56 -12.77 -15.41
CA ALA A 442 -5.63 -13.53 -14.59
C ALA A 442 -5.79 -15.05 -14.79
N LEU A 443 -7.04 -15.54 -14.79
CA LEU A 443 -7.36 -16.95 -15.05
C LEU A 443 -6.99 -17.35 -16.48
N GLY A 444 -7.26 -16.48 -17.45
CA GLY A 444 -6.88 -16.68 -18.85
C GLY A 444 -5.37 -16.84 -19.01
N LYS A 445 -4.58 -15.94 -18.39
CA LYS A 445 -3.11 -16.06 -18.37
C LYS A 445 -2.66 -17.35 -17.70
N ALA A 446 -3.25 -17.73 -16.57
CA ALA A 446 -2.89 -18.95 -15.85
C ALA A 446 -3.07 -20.23 -16.68
N TRP A 447 -3.93 -20.22 -17.70
CA TRP A 447 -4.19 -21.36 -18.59
C TRP A 447 -3.45 -21.28 -19.94
N THR A 448 -2.82 -20.14 -20.26
CA THR A 448 -2.03 -20.00 -21.48
C THR A 448 -0.53 -20.11 -21.19
N PRO A 449 0.30 -20.50 -22.18
CA PRO A 449 1.76 -20.50 -22.05
C PRO A 449 2.33 -19.11 -21.69
N GLU A 450 1.59 -18.04 -21.99
CA GLU A 450 1.95 -16.65 -21.68
C GLU A 450 1.89 -16.33 -20.17
N GLY A 451 1.12 -17.08 -19.37
CA GLY A 451 1.13 -16.95 -17.91
C GLY A 451 2.09 -17.91 -17.21
N GLY A 452 2.95 -18.61 -17.94
CA GLY A 452 4.08 -19.31 -17.34
C GLY A 452 4.91 -18.32 -16.54
N ALA A 453 4.83 -18.39 -15.21
CA ALA A 453 5.65 -17.56 -14.35
C ALA A 453 7.11 -17.72 -14.79
N LYS A 454 7.80 -16.63 -15.10
CA LYS A 454 9.24 -16.68 -15.33
C LYS A 454 9.88 -17.08 -14.01
N ILE A 455 10.25 -18.35 -13.90
CA ILE A 455 10.89 -18.91 -12.73
C ILE A 455 12.35 -18.45 -12.75
N CYS A 456 12.78 -17.82 -11.66
CA CYS A 456 14.19 -17.47 -11.45
C CYS A 456 14.91 -18.73 -10.94
N MET A 457 15.22 -19.67 -11.85
CA MET A 457 16.12 -20.79 -11.52
C MET A 457 17.57 -20.31 -11.47
#